data_AF-A0A651EHQ7-F1
#
_entry.id   AF-A0A651EHQ7-F1
#
_cell.length_a   1.000
_cell.length_b   1.000
_cell.length_c   1.000
_cell.angle_alpha   90.00
_cell.angle_beta   90.00
_cell.angle_gamma   90.00
#
_symmetry.space_group_name_H-M   'P 1'
#
loop_
_entity.id
_entity.type
_entity.pdbx_description
1 polymer ?
#
loop_
_entity_poly.entity_id
_entity_poly.type
_entity_poly.pdbx_seq_one_letter_code
_entity_poly.pdbx_strand_id
1 'polypeptide(L)'
;MRLVLERRAETSAAATLAAPLLAVALTVASAAVGFAALGLDPWRALSVYFLQPLSDSWGLQEVAVKATPLVLIAVGLSLCYRSNNWNIGAEGQFLLGAIAGGGVAVATHGAGGWWTLPLMMAAGASAGALYALIPAGLKVRFGASEILVSLMLVYVAEFLLDWLVRGPWRDPFG
;
A
#
# COMPACT_ATOMS: atom_id res chain seq x y z
N MET A 1 28.03 -17.64 -38.18
CA MET A 1 26.58 -17.63 -37.92
C MET A 1 26.24 -16.35 -37.14
N ARG A 2 25.34 -15.51 -37.66
CA ARG A 2 24.97 -14.22 -37.03
C ARG A 2 23.70 -14.46 -36.21
N LEU A 3 23.80 -14.42 -34.88
CA LEU A 3 22.64 -14.51 -34.00
C LEU A 3 21.76 -13.26 -34.23
N VAL A 4 20.52 -13.48 -34.65
CA VAL A 4 19.51 -12.41 -34.80
C VAL A 4 18.50 -12.58 -33.67
N LEU A 5 18.42 -11.58 -32.80
CA LEU A 5 17.47 -11.56 -31.68
C LEU A 5 16.13 -11.03 -32.19
N GLU A 6 15.14 -11.92 -32.33
CA GLU A 6 13.76 -11.55 -32.64
C GLU A 6 12.91 -11.47 -31.38
N ARG A 7 12.06 -10.43 -31.28
CA ARG A 7 11.12 -10.28 -30.17
C ARG A 7 10.05 -11.38 -30.27
N ARG A 8 9.99 -12.27 -29.27
CA ARG A 8 8.95 -13.31 -29.21
C ARG A 8 7.57 -12.67 -29.01
N ALA A 9 6.60 -13.08 -29.82
CA ALA A 9 5.22 -12.63 -29.76
C ALA A 9 4.46 -13.19 -28.54
N GLU A 10 4.82 -14.40 -28.09
CA GLU A 10 4.26 -15.03 -26.90
C GLU A 10 5.34 -15.35 -25.87
N THR A 11 5.02 -15.10 -24.60
CA THR A 11 5.84 -15.51 -23.46
C THR A 11 5.69 -17.02 -23.24
N SER A 12 6.81 -17.73 -23.18
CA SER A 12 6.79 -19.17 -22.83
C SER A 12 6.14 -19.37 -21.46
N ALA A 13 5.32 -20.41 -21.31
CA ALA A 13 4.73 -20.78 -20.02
C ALA A 13 5.82 -20.99 -18.95
N ALA A 14 6.96 -21.56 -19.34
CA ALA A 14 8.12 -21.72 -18.45
C ALA A 14 8.70 -20.37 -18.01
N ALA A 15 8.79 -19.39 -18.92
CA ALA A 15 9.28 -18.05 -18.59
C ALA A 15 8.30 -17.29 -17.67
N THR A 16 7.01 -17.48 -17.87
CA THR A 16 5.94 -16.84 -17.08
C THR A 16 5.95 -17.32 -15.63
N LEU A 17 6.25 -18.61 -15.39
CA LEU A 17 6.40 -19.17 -14.04
C LEU A 17 7.79 -18.94 -13.44
N ALA A 18 8.85 -19.05 -14.26
CA ALA A 18 10.22 -18.86 -13.79
C ALA A 18 10.50 -17.43 -13.35
N ALA A 19 9.92 -16.42 -14.02
CA ALA A 19 10.15 -15.02 -13.69
C ALA A 19 9.81 -14.65 -12.22
N PRO A 20 8.60 -14.90 -11.69
CA PRO A 20 8.28 -14.59 -10.30
C PRO A 20 9.08 -15.45 -9.31
N LEU A 21 9.33 -16.73 -9.61
CA LEU A 21 10.14 -17.60 -8.76
C LEU A 21 11.60 -17.12 -8.65
N LEU A 22 12.20 -16.73 -9.77
CA LEU A 22 13.54 -16.15 -9.81
C LEU A 22 13.57 -14.80 -9.10
N ALA A 23 12.56 -13.95 -9.26
CA ALA A 23 12.47 -12.69 -8.53
C ALA A 23 12.44 -12.89 -7.01
N VAL A 24 11.65 -13.86 -6.52
CA VAL A 24 11.63 -14.24 -5.10
C VAL A 24 12.98 -14.77 -4.64
N ALA A 25 13.58 -15.69 -5.39
CA ALA A 25 14.88 -16.28 -5.06
C ALA A 25 15.99 -15.22 -5.00
N LEU A 26 16.04 -14.31 -5.98
CA LEU A 26 16.99 -13.20 -6.01
C LEU A 26 16.76 -12.24 -4.85
N THR A 27 15.50 -11.94 -4.50
CA THR A 27 15.18 -11.07 -3.35
C THR A 27 15.70 -11.66 -2.04
N VAL A 28 15.45 -12.95 -1.80
CA VAL A 28 15.94 -13.66 -0.60
C VAL A 28 17.46 -13.71 -0.59
N ALA A 29 18.10 -13.98 -1.73
CA ALA A 29 19.55 -14.00 -1.84
C ALA A 29 20.15 -12.61 -1.57
N SER A 30 19.60 -11.55 -2.14
CA SER A 30 20.05 -10.17 -1.90
C SER A 30 19.88 -9.76 -0.43
N ALA A 31 18.77 -10.13 0.21
CA ALA A 31 18.56 -9.91 1.65
C ALA A 31 19.61 -10.66 2.49
N ALA A 32 19.89 -11.93 2.17
CA ALA A 32 20.89 -12.73 2.85
C ALA A 32 22.30 -12.12 2.75
N VAL A 33 22.68 -11.66 1.55
CA VAL A 33 23.95 -10.96 1.33
C VAL A 33 24.01 -9.66 2.14
N GLY A 34 22.91 -8.91 2.20
CA GLY A 34 22.81 -7.70 3.02
C GLY A 34 23.04 -7.99 4.51
N PHE A 35 22.40 -9.03 5.06
CA PHE A 35 22.61 -9.44 6.44
C PHE A 35 24.04 -9.91 6.71
N ALA A 36 24.63 -10.68 5.79
CA ALA A 36 26.02 -11.12 5.88
C ALA A 36 26.99 -9.92 5.90
N ALA A 37 26.75 -8.90 5.05
CA ALA A 37 27.55 -7.69 5.00
C ALA A 37 27.48 -6.86 6.29
N LEU A 38 26.38 -6.97 7.04
CA LEU A 38 26.21 -6.36 8.36
C LEU A 38 26.80 -7.22 9.51
N GLY A 39 27.41 -8.37 9.20
CA GLY A 39 27.95 -9.30 10.20
C GLY A 39 26.88 -10.11 10.95
N LEU A 40 25.64 -10.12 10.45
CA LEU A 40 24.54 -10.91 11.01
C LEU A 40 24.48 -12.28 10.32
N ASP A 41 24.11 -13.32 11.08
CA ASP A 41 23.81 -14.63 10.51
C ASP A 41 22.61 -14.51 9.54
N PRO A 42 22.81 -14.73 8.23
CA PRO A 42 21.75 -14.55 7.24
C PRO A 42 20.58 -15.51 7.44
N TRP A 43 20.85 -16.75 7.87
CA TRP A 43 19.80 -17.74 8.07
C TRP A 43 18.91 -17.36 9.25
N ARG A 44 19.53 -16.91 10.35
CA ARG A 44 18.80 -16.41 11.51
C ARG A 44 18.02 -15.13 11.17
N ALA A 45 18.62 -14.20 10.44
CA ALA A 45 17.94 -12.96 10.04
C ALA A 45 16.74 -13.22 9.12
N LEU A 46 16.87 -14.11 8.14
CA LEU A 46 15.77 -14.51 7.27
C LEU A 46 14.66 -15.24 8.04
N SER A 47 15.00 -16.13 8.97
CA SER A 47 13.97 -16.82 9.78
C SER A 47 13.21 -15.85 10.70
N VAL A 48 13.90 -14.86 11.28
CA VAL A 48 13.25 -13.77 12.03
C VAL A 48 12.30 -12.98 11.15
N TYR A 49 12.70 -12.65 9.92
CA TYR A 49 11.88 -11.82 9.05
C TYR A 49 10.68 -12.57 8.45
N PHE A 50 10.87 -13.82 8.01
CA PHE A 50 9.86 -14.58 7.26
C PHE A 50 9.08 -15.60 8.08
N LEU A 51 9.69 -16.22 9.09
CA LEU A 51 9.07 -17.32 9.82
C LEU A 51 8.47 -16.87 11.15
N GLN A 52 9.17 -16.00 11.90
CA GLN A 52 8.68 -15.57 13.22
C GLN A 52 7.30 -14.90 13.17
N PRO A 53 6.97 -14.01 12.21
CA PRO A 53 5.62 -13.42 12.14
C PRO A 53 4.50 -14.43 11.87
N LEU A 54 4.84 -15.65 11.42
CA LEU A 54 3.88 -16.73 11.16
C LEU A 54 3.85 -17.78 12.28
N SER A 55 4.71 -17.65 13.28
CA SER A 55 4.92 -18.69 14.29
C SER A 55 3.97 -18.57 15.48
N ASP A 56 3.46 -17.37 15.76
CA ASP A 56 2.62 -17.09 16.91
C ASP A 56 1.35 -16.30 16.53
N SER A 57 0.37 -16.32 17.43
CA SER A 57 -0.92 -15.66 17.21
C SER A 57 -0.79 -14.15 17.07
N TRP A 58 0.14 -13.52 17.80
CA TRP A 58 0.40 -12.10 17.73
C TRP A 58 1.01 -11.71 16.37
N GLY A 59 2.03 -12.45 15.91
CA GLY A 59 2.61 -12.24 14.59
C GLY A 59 1.58 -12.35 13.47
N LEU A 60 0.70 -13.35 13.54
CA LEU A 60 -0.39 -13.50 12.56
C LEU A 60 -1.37 -12.33 12.57
N GLN A 61 -1.68 -11.76 13.74
CA GLN A 61 -2.51 -10.56 13.86
C GLN A 61 -1.82 -9.35 13.23
N GLU A 62 -0.54 -9.13 13.51
CA GLU A 62 0.25 -8.04 12.91
C GLU A 62 0.32 -8.15 11.39
N VAL A 63 0.51 -9.36 10.86
CA VAL A 63 0.48 -9.63 9.42
C VAL A 63 -0.91 -9.30 8.86
N ALA A 64 -1.97 -9.77 9.51
CA ALA A 64 -3.34 -9.51 9.06
C ALA A 64 -3.68 -8.01 9.06
N VAL A 65 -3.29 -7.26 10.10
CA VAL A 65 -3.53 -5.82 10.22
C VAL A 65 -2.87 -5.05 9.08
N LYS A 66 -1.65 -5.42 8.68
CA LYS A 66 -0.92 -4.79 7.56
C LYS A 66 -1.40 -5.27 6.19
N ALA A 67 -1.72 -6.57 6.06
CA ALA A 67 -2.17 -7.16 4.81
C ALA A 67 -3.58 -6.70 4.41
N THR A 68 -4.49 -6.53 5.37
CA THR A 68 -5.89 -6.15 5.13
C THR A 68 -6.03 -4.91 4.23
N PRO A 69 -5.42 -3.75 4.54
CA PRO A 69 -5.56 -2.57 3.68
C PRO A 69 -4.94 -2.79 2.29
N LEU A 70 -3.79 -3.47 2.21
CA LEU A 70 -3.13 -3.76 0.92
C LEU A 70 -4.00 -4.64 0.02
N VAL A 71 -4.63 -5.68 0.58
CA VAL A 71 -5.55 -6.55 -0.15
C VAL A 71 -6.79 -5.79 -0.60
N LEU A 72 -7.37 -4.96 0.25
CA LEU A 72 -8.53 -4.13 -0.11
C LEU A 72 -8.20 -3.15 -1.25
N ILE A 73 -7.03 -2.52 -1.21
CA ILE A 73 -6.54 -1.65 -2.28
C ILE A 73 -6.36 -2.44 -3.57
N ALA A 74 -5.72 -3.62 -3.52
CA ALA A 74 -5.52 -4.47 -4.69
C ALA A 74 -6.85 -4.90 -5.34
N VAL A 75 -7.84 -5.28 -4.53
CA VAL A 75 -9.18 -5.62 -5.01
C VAL A 75 -9.86 -4.42 -5.65
N GLY A 76 -9.81 -3.24 -5.02
CA GLY A 76 -10.36 -2.01 -5.58
C GLY A 76 -9.72 -1.62 -6.92
N LEU A 77 -8.38 -1.64 -7.00
CA LEU A 77 -7.63 -1.34 -8.22
C LEU A 77 -7.90 -2.35 -9.34
N SER A 78 -8.10 -3.63 -9.01
CA SER A 78 -8.46 -4.64 -10.01
C SER A 78 -9.75 -4.27 -10.76
N LEU A 79 -10.73 -3.65 -10.08
CA LEU A 79 -11.96 -3.16 -10.70
C LEU A 79 -11.69 -1.93 -11.58
N CYS A 80 -10.86 -0.98 -11.12
CA CYS A 80 -10.47 0.19 -11.91
C CYS A 80 -9.79 -0.22 -13.23
N TYR A 81 -8.83 -1.14 -13.17
CA TYR A 81 -8.10 -1.59 -14.35
C TYR A 81 -8.97 -2.35 -15.35
N ARG A 82 -10.03 -3.04 -14.89
CA ARG A 82 -11.03 -3.64 -15.81
C ARG A 82 -11.79 -2.60 -16.63
N SER A 83 -11.93 -1.37 -16.13
CA SER A 83 -12.52 -0.24 -16.88
C SER A 83 -11.51 0.57 -17.68
N ASN A 84 -10.25 0.11 -17.76
CA ASN A 84 -9.13 0.80 -18.39
C ASN A 84 -8.84 2.19 -17.79
N ASN A 85 -9.23 2.41 -16.53
CA ASN A 85 -8.88 3.60 -15.77
C ASN A 85 -7.66 3.30 -14.90
N TRP A 86 -6.64 4.15 -15.00
CA TRP A 86 -5.38 3.97 -14.30
C TRP A 86 -5.32 4.88 -13.08
N ASN A 87 -5.48 4.28 -11.89
CA ASN A 87 -5.43 4.99 -10.61
C ASN A 87 -4.10 4.70 -9.88
N ILE A 88 -3.15 5.62 -9.97
CA ILE A 88 -1.89 5.54 -9.20
C ILE A 88 -2.09 6.10 -7.78
N GLY A 89 -3.05 6.99 -7.59
CA GLY A 89 -3.32 7.68 -6.33
C GLY A 89 -3.99 6.86 -5.23
N ALA A 90 -3.99 5.53 -5.31
CA ALA A 90 -4.57 4.66 -4.30
C ALA A 90 -3.91 4.83 -2.92
N GLU A 91 -2.60 5.09 -2.89
CA GLU A 91 -1.88 5.42 -1.66
C GLU A 91 -2.44 6.70 -1.01
N GLY A 92 -2.64 7.77 -1.79
CA GLY A 92 -3.26 9.00 -1.30
C GLY A 92 -4.68 8.78 -0.79
N GLN A 93 -5.49 7.96 -1.50
CA GLN A 93 -6.83 7.61 -1.05
C GLN A 93 -6.82 6.83 0.28
N PHE A 94 -5.87 5.91 0.44
CA PHE A 94 -5.65 5.19 1.69
C PHE A 94 -5.24 6.13 2.82
N LEU A 95 -4.29 7.05 2.58
CA LEU A 95 -3.86 8.05 3.57
C LEU A 95 -5.02 8.96 4.01
N LEU A 96 -5.83 9.47 3.09
CA LEU A 96 -7.01 10.26 3.44
C LEU A 96 -8.04 9.45 4.24
N GLY A 97 -8.22 8.18 3.89
CA GLY A 97 -9.04 7.26 4.66
C GLY A 97 -8.51 7.04 6.08
N ALA A 98 -7.19 6.87 6.23
CA ALA A 98 -6.52 6.73 7.51
C ALA A 98 -6.62 8.01 8.36
N ILE A 99 -6.49 9.19 7.73
CA ILE A 99 -6.73 10.48 8.38
C ILE A 99 -8.17 10.55 8.89
N ALA A 100 -9.18 10.34 8.04
CA ALA A 100 -10.57 10.47 8.47
C ALA A 100 -10.95 9.45 9.56
N GLY A 101 -10.54 8.18 9.41
CA GLY A 101 -10.77 7.14 10.40
C GLY A 101 -10.01 7.40 11.71
N GLY A 102 -8.74 7.74 11.65
CA GLY A 102 -7.91 8.08 12.81
C GLY A 102 -8.39 9.35 13.52
N GLY A 103 -8.86 10.34 12.75
CA GLY A 103 -9.43 11.58 13.26
C GLY A 103 -10.67 11.36 14.13
N VAL A 104 -11.48 10.33 13.85
CA VAL A 104 -12.58 9.93 14.75
C VAL A 104 -12.04 9.47 16.10
N ALA A 105 -11.00 8.62 16.12
CA ALA A 105 -10.39 8.15 17.37
C ALA A 105 -9.72 9.27 18.16
N VAL A 106 -9.05 10.22 17.46
CA VAL A 106 -8.45 11.41 18.08
C VAL A 106 -9.55 12.30 18.68
N ALA A 107 -10.63 12.56 17.94
CA ALA A 107 -11.74 13.39 18.40
C ALA A 107 -12.44 12.79 19.63
N THR A 108 -12.55 11.47 19.71
CA THR A 108 -13.13 10.79 20.87
C THR A 108 -12.12 10.55 22.00
N HIS A 109 -10.87 11.00 21.87
CA HIS A 109 -9.79 10.76 22.84
C HIS A 109 -9.61 9.27 23.19
N GLY A 110 -9.85 8.39 22.21
CA GLY A 110 -9.84 6.94 22.44
C GLY A 110 -10.99 6.42 23.32
N ALA A 111 -11.91 7.27 23.80
CA ALA A 111 -13.13 6.83 24.44
C ALA A 111 -14.01 6.15 23.37
N GLY A 112 -14.13 4.83 23.46
CA GLY A 112 -14.76 4.01 22.43
C GLY A 112 -15.96 3.25 22.96
N GLY A 113 -17.07 3.33 22.23
CA GLY A 113 -18.18 2.37 22.30
C GLY A 113 -18.19 1.47 21.08
N TRP A 114 -19.12 0.51 21.01
CA TRP A 114 -19.28 -0.38 19.85
C TRP A 114 -19.49 0.36 18.51
N TRP A 115 -19.93 1.62 18.56
CA TRP A 115 -20.18 2.49 17.41
C TRP A 115 -18.92 3.14 16.81
N THR A 116 -17.83 3.23 17.58
CA THR A 116 -16.62 3.96 17.16
C THR A 116 -15.96 3.29 15.97
N LEU A 117 -15.79 1.97 16.00
CA LEU A 117 -15.19 1.20 14.91
C LEU A 117 -16.00 1.31 13.60
N PRO A 118 -17.33 1.07 13.57
CA PRO A 118 -18.14 1.32 12.37
C PRO A 118 -18.02 2.75 11.84
N LEU A 119 -17.99 3.75 12.72
CA LEU A 119 -17.86 5.15 12.31
C LEU A 119 -16.49 5.43 11.69
N MET A 120 -15.40 4.90 12.27
CA MET A 120 -14.05 5.01 11.69
C MET A 120 -13.98 4.39 10.29
N MET A 121 -14.59 3.21 10.11
CA MET A 121 -14.64 2.54 8.80
C MET A 121 -15.43 3.37 7.78
N ALA A 122 -16.59 3.90 8.18
CA ALA A 122 -17.42 4.74 7.30
C ALA A 122 -16.74 6.07 6.94
N ALA A 123 -16.11 6.72 7.92
CA ALA A 123 -15.33 7.94 7.70
C ALA A 123 -14.15 7.69 6.77
N GLY A 124 -13.38 6.61 6.99
CA GLY A 124 -12.26 6.26 6.13
C GLY A 124 -12.67 5.92 4.69
N ALA A 125 -13.70 5.09 4.53
CA ALA A 125 -14.21 4.72 3.21
C ALA A 125 -14.75 5.92 2.43
N SER A 126 -15.51 6.80 3.10
CA SER A 126 -16.05 8.00 2.48
C SER A 126 -14.95 9.00 2.10
N ALA A 127 -13.96 9.23 2.96
CA ALA A 127 -12.83 10.11 2.66
C ALA A 127 -12.02 9.62 1.45
N GLY A 128 -11.67 8.33 1.40
CA GLY A 128 -10.97 7.75 0.25
C GLY A 128 -11.78 7.85 -1.05
N ALA A 129 -13.09 7.57 -0.98
CA ALA A 129 -13.98 7.68 -2.13
C ALA A 129 -14.10 9.13 -2.63
N LEU A 130 -14.30 10.09 -1.73
CA LEU A 130 -14.38 11.52 -2.06
C LEU A 130 -13.05 12.02 -2.66
N TYR A 131 -11.91 11.55 -2.15
CA TYR A 131 -10.60 11.91 -2.69
C TYR A 131 -10.39 11.37 -4.11
N ALA A 132 -10.88 10.15 -4.39
CA ALA A 132 -10.84 9.56 -5.72
C ALA A 132 -11.70 10.34 -6.75
N LEU A 133 -12.73 11.07 -6.30
CA LEU A 133 -13.55 11.89 -7.19
C LEU A 133 -12.80 13.10 -7.76
N ILE A 134 -11.72 13.56 -7.10
CA ILE A 134 -10.93 14.70 -7.58
C ILE A 134 -10.29 14.40 -8.95
N PRO A 135 -9.43 13.37 -9.12
CA PRO A 135 -8.86 13.05 -10.42
C PRO A 135 -9.93 12.64 -11.44
N ALA A 136 -10.98 11.93 -11.00
CA ALA A 136 -12.08 11.53 -11.88
C ALA A 136 -12.84 12.74 -12.46
N GLY A 137 -13.20 13.70 -11.61
CA GLY A 137 -13.88 14.93 -12.02
C GLY A 137 -13.01 15.80 -12.92
N LEU A 138 -11.71 15.91 -12.61
CA LEU A 138 -10.77 16.66 -13.45
C LEU A 138 -10.57 16.02 -14.82
N LYS A 139 -10.52 14.69 -14.91
CA LYS A 139 -10.50 13.96 -16.18
C LYS A 139 -11.77 14.23 -16.99
N VAL A 140 -12.95 14.05 -16.39
CA VAL A 140 -14.24 14.19 -17.08
C VAL A 140 -14.49 15.62 -17.55
N ARG A 141 -14.17 16.61 -16.72
CA ARG A 141 -14.47 18.02 -17.03
C ARG A 141 -13.41 18.70 -17.89
N PHE A 142 -12.13 18.39 -17.66
CA PHE A 142 -11.01 19.13 -18.25
C PHE A 142 -10.10 18.27 -19.12
N GLY A 143 -10.34 16.96 -19.24
CA GLY A 143 -9.47 16.05 -20.00
C GLY A 143 -8.09 15.87 -19.37
N ALA A 144 -7.94 16.17 -18.07
CA ALA A 144 -6.67 16.04 -17.38
C ALA A 144 -6.19 14.58 -17.30
N SER A 145 -4.87 14.38 -17.31
CA SER A 145 -4.27 13.06 -17.12
C SER A 145 -4.55 12.55 -15.70
N GLU A 146 -5.40 11.54 -15.57
CA GLU A 146 -5.71 10.90 -14.28
C GLU A 146 -4.47 10.31 -13.61
N ILE A 147 -3.51 9.85 -14.40
CA ILE A 147 -2.24 9.30 -13.91
C ILE A 147 -1.45 10.39 -13.19
N LEU A 148 -1.25 11.53 -13.84
CA LEU A 148 -0.46 12.63 -13.27
C LEU A 148 -1.17 13.24 -12.07
N VAL A 149 -2.47 13.52 -12.19
CA VAL A 149 -3.24 14.14 -11.11
C VAL A 149 -3.31 13.22 -9.90
N SER A 150 -3.59 11.92 -10.09
CA SER A 150 -3.66 10.98 -8.97
C SER A 150 -2.31 10.78 -8.28
N LEU A 151 -1.20 10.77 -9.03
CA LEU A 151 0.15 10.75 -8.44
C LEU A 151 0.45 12.02 -7.63
N MET A 152 0.13 13.20 -8.17
CA MET A 152 0.35 14.46 -7.44
C MET A 152 -0.48 14.54 -6.17
N LEU A 153 -1.69 13.99 -6.19
CA LEU A 153 -2.56 13.92 -5.02
C LEU A 153 -2.05 12.96 -3.94
N VAL A 154 -1.18 12.00 -4.24
CA VAL A 154 -0.50 11.21 -3.20
C VAL A 154 0.36 12.13 -2.34
N TYR A 155 1.21 12.95 -2.95
CA TYR A 155 2.08 13.87 -2.21
C TYR A 155 1.27 14.87 -1.36
N VAL A 156 0.15 15.37 -1.87
CA VAL A 156 -0.75 16.24 -1.10
C VAL A 156 -1.29 15.51 0.14
N ALA A 157 -1.67 14.24 0.01
CA ALA A 157 -2.14 13.42 1.11
C ALA A 157 -1.05 13.16 2.15
N GLU A 158 0.17 12.85 1.70
CA GLU A 158 1.34 12.67 2.57
C GLU A 158 1.67 13.93 3.37
N PHE A 159 1.74 15.09 2.70
CA PHE A 159 2.02 16.35 3.38
C PHE A 159 0.90 16.77 4.33
N LEU A 160 -0.36 16.46 3.99
CA LEU A 160 -1.48 16.69 4.90
C LEU A 160 -1.36 15.83 6.15
N LEU A 161 -1.06 14.53 6.00
CA LEU A 161 -0.86 13.63 7.13
C LEU A 161 0.32 14.10 8.00
N ASP A 162 1.45 14.44 7.40
CA ASP A 162 2.64 14.91 8.10
C ASP A 162 2.36 16.19 8.90
N TRP A 163 1.65 17.15 8.29
CA TRP A 163 1.22 18.37 8.96
C TRP A 163 0.29 18.10 10.14
N LEU A 164 -0.70 17.20 9.98
CA LEU A 164 -1.63 16.83 11.05
C LEU A 164 -0.89 16.22 12.25
N VAL A 165 -0.06 15.20 11.98
CA VAL A 165 0.64 14.44 13.03
C VAL A 165 1.67 15.30 13.77
N ARG A 166 2.39 16.18 13.08
CA ARG A 166 3.40 17.05 13.70
C ARG A 166 2.83 18.32 14.32
N GLY A 167 1.62 18.71 13.92
CA GLY A 167 0.95 19.92 14.36
C GLY A 167 -0.30 19.62 15.18
N PRO A 168 -1.52 19.79 14.63
CA PRO A 168 -2.77 19.74 15.39
C PRO A 168 -3.04 18.46 16.19
N TRP A 169 -2.55 17.31 15.74
CA TRP A 169 -2.80 16.02 16.38
C TRP A 169 -1.64 15.53 17.24
N ARG A 170 -0.59 16.33 17.38
CA ARG A 170 0.53 15.97 18.24
C ARG A 170 0.06 15.89 19.68
N ASP A 171 0.50 14.86 20.40
CA ASP A 171 0.23 14.74 21.84
C ASP A 171 0.79 16.00 22.55
N PRO A 172 -0.03 16.74 23.31
CA PRO A 172 0.42 17.87 24.12
C PRO A 172 1.51 17.49 25.14
N PHE A 173 1.58 16.22 25.55
CA PHE A 173 2.47 15.73 26.60
C PHE A 173 3.75 15.05 26.07
N GLY A 174 3.91 14.89 24.76
CA GLY A 174 5.12 14.37 24.12
C GLY A 174 4.97 12.99 23.52
#